data_AF-A0A8J4T4X8-F1
#
_entry.id   AF-A0A8J4T4X8-F1
#
_cell.length_a   1.000
_cell.length_b   1.000
_cell.length_c   1.000
_cell.angle_alpha   90.00
_cell.angle_beta   90.00
_cell.angle_gamma   90.00
#
_symmetry.space_group_name_H-M   'P 1'
#
loop_
_entity.id
_entity.type
_entity.pdbx_description
1 polymer ?
#
loop_
_entity_poly.entity_id
_entity_poly.type
_entity_poly.pdbx_seq_one_letter_code
_entity_poly.pdbx_strand_id
1 'polypeptide(L)'
;DPPVDEKTTNLVVNYSLAELRNLLGLGPCSSDGEFDKADCVTTHPAPLTMSDPLPDASGIQGQPLPELADSFRQTSTKLGFNVELKYPRETLLGKIARAAFLKQPINNQLAGPHSYFASINKFCDKILDTIWKHAGSRVVILSSFNADVCAVLRLKQTHLPVLFITRGGVPSNTEPPDMFHVDLRHHNLGVACSWAHVMDLAGVVTMGTLFGANTNEMAVPPEDSMQFSLDLAAKQLACFVYGLGVSEQKFLEKATQFGLTGLIIDHVDQYMQEHNMAK
;
A
#
# COMPACT_ATOMS: atom_id res chain seq x y z
N ASP A 1 11.09 -21.88 -11.52
CA ASP A 1 9.84 -21.32 -11.00
C ASP A 1 9.59 -19.93 -11.57
N PRO A 2 8.41 -19.67 -12.12
CA PRO A 2 8.07 -18.37 -12.70
C PRO A 2 7.92 -17.29 -11.60
N PRO A 3 8.05 -16.00 -11.96
CA PRO A 3 7.83 -14.89 -11.04
C PRO A 3 6.35 -14.74 -10.65
N VAL A 4 6.09 -14.31 -9.41
CA VAL A 4 4.75 -14.05 -8.86
C VAL A 4 4.09 -12.89 -9.61
N ASP A 5 2.82 -13.05 -10.03
CA ASP A 5 2.07 -12.04 -10.80
C ASP A 5 0.65 -11.75 -10.27
N GLU A 6 -0.02 -10.78 -10.90
CA GLU A 6 -1.30 -10.20 -10.47
C GLU A 6 -2.53 -11.11 -10.64
N LYS A 7 -2.40 -12.29 -11.26
CA LYS A 7 -3.45 -13.32 -11.29
C LYS A 7 -3.31 -14.33 -10.16
N THR A 8 -2.27 -14.20 -9.34
CA THR A 8 -1.99 -15.07 -8.19
C THR A 8 -2.92 -14.72 -7.03
N THR A 9 -4.08 -15.38 -6.92
CA THR A 9 -5.12 -15.04 -5.93
C THR A 9 -4.87 -15.60 -4.53
N ASN A 10 -3.75 -16.27 -4.28
CA ASN A 10 -3.43 -16.82 -2.96
C ASN A 10 -1.92 -16.77 -2.69
N LEU A 11 -1.49 -15.83 -1.84
CA LEU A 11 -0.14 -15.80 -1.27
C LEU A 11 0.11 -16.92 -0.23
N VAL A 12 -0.93 -17.70 0.07
CA VAL A 12 -0.87 -18.95 0.83
C VAL A 12 -1.12 -20.08 -0.16
N VAL A 13 -0.19 -21.01 -0.32
CA VAL A 13 -0.38 -22.13 -1.24
C VAL A 13 -1.61 -22.95 -0.78
N ASN A 14 -2.70 -22.86 -1.53
CA ASN A 14 -3.91 -23.64 -1.28
C ASN A 14 -3.83 -24.87 -2.18
N TYR A 15 -3.40 -25.99 -1.60
CA TYR A 15 -3.41 -27.27 -2.30
C TYR A 15 -4.82 -27.86 -2.29
N SER A 16 -5.31 -28.29 -3.46
CA SER A 16 -6.46 -29.19 -3.52
C SER A 16 -6.11 -30.54 -2.87
N LEU A 17 -7.13 -31.29 -2.46
CA LEU A 17 -6.93 -32.62 -1.88
C LEU A 17 -6.16 -33.56 -2.83
N ALA A 18 -6.35 -33.41 -4.14
CA ALA A 18 -5.62 -34.17 -5.16
C ALA A 18 -4.15 -33.73 -5.27
N GLU A 19 -3.87 -32.42 -5.19
CA GLU A 19 -2.50 -31.90 -5.19
C GLU A 19 -1.74 -32.29 -3.93
N LEU A 20 -2.37 -32.25 -2.75
CA LEU A 20 -1.78 -32.77 -1.51
C LEU A 20 -1.45 -34.25 -1.61
N ARG A 21 -2.34 -35.05 -2.22
CA ARG A 21 -2.11 -36.48 -2.44
C ARG A 21 -0.92 -36.73 -3.36
N ASN A 22 -0.84 -36.00 -4.48
CA ASN A 22 0.29 -36.09 -5.40
C ASN A 22 1.61 -35.64 -4.75
N LEU A 23 1.59 -34.57 -3.93
CA LEU A 23 2.77 -34.09 -3.20
C LEU A 23 3.29 -35.12 -2.20
N LEU A 24 2.39 -35.91 -1.62
CA LEU A 24 2.68 -36.98 -0.66
C LEU A 24 2.89 -38.34 -1.35
N GLY A 25 3.12 -38.37 -2.67
CA GLY A 25 3.47 -39.59 -3.41
C GLY A 25 2.31 -40.54 -3.70
N LEU A 26 1.05 -40.09 -3.58
CA LEU A 26 -0.14 -40.86 -3.94
C LEU A 26 -0.55 -40.46 -5.36
N GLY A 27 -0.34 -41.35 -6.34
CA GLY A 27 -0.64 -41.09 -7.76
C GLY A 27 -2.11 -40.78 -8.06
N PRO A 28 -2.43 -40.26 -9.26
CA PRO A 28 -3.78 -39.81 -9.59
C PRO A 28 -4.77 -40.98 -9.65
N CYS A 29 -5.82 -40.93 -8.84
CA CYS A 29 -6.95 -41.85 -8.92
C CYS A 29 -7.77 -41.49 -10.17
N SER A 30 -7.61 -42.22 -11.27
CA SER A 30 -8.39 -41.99 -12.48
C SER A 30 -9.72 -42.76 -12.41
N SER A 31 -10.78 -42.11 -11.95
CA SER A 31 -12.20 -42.27 -12.38
C SER A 31 -13.19 -41.92 -11.26
N ASP A 32 -14.31 -41.29 -11.64
CA ASP A 32 -15.47 -40.99 -10.80
C ASP A 32 -16.33 -42.25 -10.48
N GLY A 33 -15.70 -43.36 -10.11
CA GLY A 33 -16.35 -44.61 -9.75
C GLY A 33 -15.72 -45.25 -8.52
N GLU A 34 -16.56 -45.79 -7.62
CA GLU A 34 -16.28 -46.52 -6.38
C GLU A 34 -14.82 -46.63 -5.88
N PHE A 35 -14.58 -46.10 -4.66
CA PHE A 35 -13.34 -46.24 -3.91
C PHE A 35 -12.98 -47.72 -3.66
N ASP A 36 -12.14 -48.30 -4.51
CA ASP A 36 -11.54 -49.60 -4.26
C ASP A 36 -10.30 -49.45 -3.35
N LYS A 37 -10.34 -50.11 -2.19
CA LYS A 37 -9.37 -49.94 -1.09
C LYS A 37 -7.97 -50.52 -1.37
N ALA A 38 -7.73 -51.10 -2.54
CA ALA A 38 -6.57 -51.98 -2.76
C ALA A 38 -5.32 -51.31 -3.34
N ASP A 39 -5.41 -50.10 -3.94
CA ASP A 39 -4.30 -49.52 -4.71
C ASP A 39 -3.57 -48.34 -4.04
N CYS A 40 -3.87 -48.01 -2.78
CA CYS A 40 -3.22 -46.92 -2.07
C CYS A 40 -2.02 -47.40 -1.26
N VAL A 41 -0.86 -47.57 -1.90
CA VAL A 41 0.41 -47.73 -1.17
C VAL A 41 0.81 -46.37 -0.60
N THR A 42 0.48 -46.12 0.66
CA THR A 42 0.91 -44.93 1.40
C THR A 42 2.42 -44.97 1.60
N THR A 43 3.15 -44.20 0.81
CA THR A 43 4.56 -43.87 1.07
C THR A 43 4.60 -42.74 2.09
N HIS A 44 4.54 -43.09 3.39
CA HIS A 44 4.84 -42.09 4.41
C HIS A 44 6.33 -41.73 4.30
N PRO A 45 6.70 -40.43 4.24
CA PRO A 45 8.09 -40.06 4.45
C PRO A 45 8.53 -40.60 5.81
N ALA A 46 9.75 -41.13 5.87
CA ALA A 46 10.30 -41.63 7.12
C ALA A 46 10.25 -40.52 8.18
N PRO A 47 9.94 -40.84 9.45
CA PRO A 47 9.99 -39.86 10.53
C PRO A 47 11.34 -39.16 10.56
N LEU A 48 11.35 -37.85 10.82
CA LEU A 48 12.59 -37.10 11.01
C LEU A 48 13.44 -37.80 12.08
N THR A 49 14.67 -38.10 11.70
CA THR A 49 15.70 -38.68 12.53
C THR A 49 16.53 -37.58 13.19
N MET A 50 17.23 -37.91 14.28
CA MET A 50 18.16 -36.97 14.93
C MET A 50 19.35 -36.56 14.03
N SER A 51 19.51 -37.20 12.87
CA SER A 51 20.52 -36.87 11.85
C SER A 51 20.00 -35.94 10.75
N ASP A 52 18.70 -35.64 10.71
CA ASP A 52 18.15 -34.72 9.70
C ASP A 52 18.52 -33.27 10.03
N PRO A 53 18.86 -32.45 9.02
CA PRO A 53 19.19 -31.06 9.24
C PRO A 53 17.99 -30.31 9.81
N LEU A 54 18.19 -29.58 10.90
CA LEU A 54 17.18 -28.67 11.43
C LEU A 54 16.88 -27.59 10.38
N PRO A 55 15.60 -27.19 10.21
CA PRO A 55 15.26 -26.05 9.37
C PRO A 55 16.06 -24.82 9.84
N ASP A 56 16.76 -24.18 8.91
CA ASP A 56 17.52 -22.97 9.20
C ASP A 56 16.55 -21.81 9.46
N ALA A 57 16.08 -21.69 10.70
CA ALA A 57 15.25 -20.58 11.16
C ALA A 57 15.97 -19.21 11.08
N SER A 58 17.30 -19.22 10.87
CA SER A 58 18.13 -18.05 10.60
C SER A 58 18.41 -17.80 9.12
N GLY A 59 17.94 -18.67 8.23
CA GLY A 59 18.11 -18.55 6.79
C GLY A 59 17.47 -17.27 6.25
N ILE A 60 17.97 -16.77 5.11
CA ILE A 60 17.54 -15.49 4.50
C ILE A 60 16.01 -15.41 4.32
N GLN A 61 15.34 -16.54 4.10
CA GLN A 61 13.88 -16.60 3.93
C GLN A 61 13.08 -16.77 5.23
N GLY A 62 13.74 -17.01 6.37
CA GLY A 62 13.13 -17.13 7.69
C GLY A 62 13.28 -15.89 8.58
N GLN A 63 14.02 -14.87 8.11
CA GLN A 63 14.21 -13.63 8.87
C GLN A 63 12.87 -12.87 9.01
N PRO A 64 12.56 -12.34 10.21
CA PRO A 64 11.35 -11.52 10.39
C PRO A 64 11.40 -10.29 9.50
N LEU A 65 10.22 -9.77 9.12
CA LEU A 65 10.13 -8.50 8.41
C LEU A 65 10.92 -7.42 9.16
N PRO A 66 11.73 -6.59 8.46
CA PRO A 66 12.56 -5.60 9.11
C PRO A 66 11.70 -4.58 9.87
N GLU A 67 12.17 -4.18 11.05
CA GLU A 67 11.54 -3.09 11.78
C GLU A 67 11.84 -1.74 11.12
N LEU A 68 10.94 -0.75 11.27
CA LEU A 68 11.20 0.62 10.83
C LEU A 68 12.50 1.17 11.46
N ALA A 69 12.77 0.81 12.72
CA ALA A 69 13.96 1.22 13.42
C ALA A 69 15.24 0.64 12.78
N ASP A 70 15.17 -0.59 12.25
CA ASP A 70 16.28 -1.21 11.52
C ASP A 70 16.56 -0.47 10.22
N SER A 71 15.53 -0.04 9.49
CA SER A 71 15.72 0.74 8.28
C SER A 71 16.52 2.03 8.55
N PHE A 72 16.26 2.72 9.67
CA PHE A 72 17.05 3.90 10.04
C PHE A 72 18.48 3.57 10.52
N ARG A 73 18.68 2.43 11.19
CA ARG A 73 20.01 2.02 11.68
C ARG A 73 20.92 1.52 10.57
N GLN A 74 20.36 0.84 9.57
CA GLN A 74 21.12 0.10 8.56
C GLN A 74 21.35 0.89 7.26
N THR A 75 20.69 2.03 7.08
CA THR A 75 20.85 2.88 5.90
C THR A 75 21.65 4.15 6.22
N SER A 76 22.16 4.81 5.18
CA SER A 76 22.89 6.08 5.31
C SER A 76 22.07 7.18 5.98
N THR A 77 22.71 8.06 6.75
CA THR A 77 22.08 9.27 7.32
C THR A 77 21.76 10.34 6.28
N LYS A 78 22.28 10.20 5.06
CA LYS A 78 21.94 11.06 3.91
C LYS A 78 20.67 10.62 3.18
N LEU A 79 20.17 9.40 3.44
CA LEU A 79 18.97 8.88 2.81
C LEU A 79 17.73 9.38 3.58
N GLY A 80 16.83 10.08 2.90
CA GLY A 80 15.51 10.43 3.44
C GLY A 80 14.54 9.25 3.36
N PHE A 81 13.45 9.32 4.14
CA PHE A 81 12.42 8.28 4.18
C PHE A 81 11.05 8.84 3.82
N ASN A 82 10.33 8.16 2.95
CA ASN A 82 8.90 8.33 2.76
C ASN A 82 8.20 7.14 3.43
N VAL A 83 7.61 7.36 4.60
CA VAL A 83 7.01 6.31 5.44
C VAL A 83 5.50 6.33 5.26
N GLU A 84 4.97 5.30 4.60
CA GLU A 84 3.54 5.06 4.55
C GLU A 84 3.06 4.35 5.82
N LEU A 85 2.15 5.00 6.55
CA LEU A 85 1.43 4.40 7.67
C LEU A 85 0.23 3.61 7.15
N LYS A 86 0.42 2.30 6.97
CA LYS A 86 -0.64 1.37 6.60
C LYS A 86 -1.63 1.19 7.76
N TYR A 87 -2.83 1.74 7.61
CA TYR A 87 -3.95 1.59 8.53
C TYR A 87 -5.23 1.33 7.71
N PRO A 88 -6.25 0.62 8.23
CA PRO A 88 -7.51 0.43 7.51
C PRO A 88 -8.06 1.75 6.97
N ARG A 89 -8.31 1.80 5.66
CA ARG A 89 -8.76 3.04 4.99
C ARG A 89 -10.15 3.47 5.41
N GLU A 90 -11.01 2.51 5.73
CA GLU A 90 -12.37 2.75 6.19
C GLU A 90 -12.34 3.52 7.53
N THR A 91 -12.84 4.75 7.51
CA THR A 91 -12.91 5.60 8.69
C THR A 91 -14.15 5.33 9.53
N LEU A 92 -14.24 5.93 10.72
CA LEU A 92 -15.45 5.83 11.52
C LEU A 92 -16.67 6.37 10.74
N LEU A 93 -16.48 7.49 10.03
CA LEU A 93 -17.51 8.04 9.16
C LEU A 93 -17.85 7.09 8.01
N GLY A 94 -16.85 6.46 7.40
CA GLY A 94 -17.04 5.42 6.38
C GLY A 94 -17.91 4.26 6.87
N LYS A 95 -17.61 3.74 8.07
CA LYS A 95 -18.41 2.68 8.70
C LYS A 95 -19.86 3.09 8.92
N ILE A 96 -20.08 4.32 9.38
CA ILE A 96 -21.43 4.89 9.57
C ILE A 96 -22.15 5.02 8.23
N ALA A 97 -21.50 5.58 7.21
CA ALA A 97 -22.05 5.75 5.88
C ALA A 97 -22.41 4.40 5.23
N ARG A 98 -21.54 3.40 5.36
CA ARG A 98 -21.79 2.03 4.88
C ARG A 98 -22.96 1.37 5.60
N ALA A 99 -23.01 1.47 6.94
CA ALA A 99 -24.12 0.90 7.71
C ALA A 99 -25.46 1.53 7.32
N ALA A 100 -25.49 2.86 7.15
CA ALA A 100 -26.66 3.58 6.67
C ALA A 100 -27.08 3.15 5.26
N PHE A 101 -26.13 3.02 4.33
CA PHE A 101 -26.37 2.55 2.97
C PHE A 101 -26.94 1.13 2.94
N LEU A 102 -26.38 0.21 3.73
CA LEU A 102 -26.83 -1.18 3.84
C LEU A 102 -28.08 -1.35 4.71
N LYS A 103 -28.66 -0.24 5.21
CA LYS A 103 -29.80 -0.24 6.15
C LYS A 103 -29.57 -1.12 7.39
N GLN A 104 -28.32 -1.22 7.82
CA GLN A 104 -27.93 -1.93 9.03
C GLN A 104 -28.15 -1.04 10.27
N PRO A 105 -28.59 -1.61 11.41
CA PRO A 105 -28.79 -0.84 12.62
C PRO A 105 -27.44 -0.27 13.10
N ILE A 106 -27.36 1.05 13.22
CA ILE A 106 -26.23 1.73 13.84
C ILE A 106 -26.46 1.73 15.35
N ASN A 107 -25.65 0.97 16.08
CA ASN A 107 -25.71 0.88 17.53
C ASN A 107 -24.32 1.13 18.14
N ASN A 108 -24.25 1.13 19.47
CA ASN A 108 -23.01 1.36 20.23
C ASN A 108 -21.97 0.21 20.13
N GLN A 109 -22.24 -0.86 19.35
CA GLN A 109 -21.26 -1.90 19.05
C GLN A 109 -20.35 -1.53 17.88
N LEU A 110 -20.73 -0.56 17.04
CA LEU A 110 -19.78 0.07 16.13
C LEU A 110 -18.66 0.70 16.99
N ALA A 111 -17.40 0.52 16.58
CA ALA A 111 -16.27 1.07 17.32
C ALA A 111 -16.49 2.57 17.59
N GLY A 112 -16.82 2.90 18.83
CA GLY A 112 -17.08 4.28 19.22
C GLY A 112 -15.83 5.16 19.05
N PRO A 113 -15.99 6.49 19.13
CA PRO A 113 -14.86 7.41 18.98
C PRO A 113 -13.71 7.07 19.93
N HIS A 114 -14.02 6.62 21.15
CA HIS A 114 -13.00 6.22 22.12
C HIS A 114 -12.15 5.04 21.65
N SER A 115 -12.72 3.94 21.13
CA SER A 115 -11.93 2.78 20.72
C SER A 115 -11.23 2.98 19.39
N TYR A 116 -11.89 3.67 18.45
CA TYR A 116 -11.33 3.99 17.14
C TYR A 116 -10.17 4.97 17.24
N PHE A 117 -10.40 6.15 17.82
CA PHE A 117 -9.37 7.18 17.91
C PHE A 117 -8.27 6.83 18.92
N ALA A 118 -8.56 6.09 20.01
CA ALA A 118 -7.48 5.63 20.90
C ALA A 118 -6.53 4.67 20.18
N SER A 119 -7.06 3.80 19.31
CA SER A 119 -6.23 2.87 18.53
C SER A 119 -5.37 3.60 17.51
N ILE A 120 -5.93 4.57 16.78
CA ILE A 120 -5.16 5.44 15.86
C ILE A 120 -4.11 6.24 16.62
N ASN A 121 -4.48 6.82 17.75
CA ASN A 121 -3.59 7.65 18.56
C ASN A 121 -2.37 6.84 19.04
N LYS A 122 -2.62 5.66 19.63
CA LYS A 122 -1.56 4.73 20.06
C LYS A 122 -0.70 4.26 18.89
N PHE A 123 -1.30 3.98 17.74
CA PHE A 123 -0.59 3.57 16.52
C PHE A 123 0.38 4.68 16.05
N CYS A 124 -0.11 5.91 15.93
CA CYS A 124 0.70 7.06 15.56
C CYS A 124 1.83 7.33 16.55
N ASP A 125 1.55 7.26 17.86
CA ASP A 125 2.56 7.49 18.91
C ASP A 125 3.73 6.52 18.80
N LYS A 126 3.46 5.24 18.55
CA LYS A 126 4.54 4.24 18.43
C LYS A 126 5.44 4.50 17.22
N ILE A 127 4.87 4.94 16.11
CA ILE A 127 5.61 5.23 14.88
C ILE A 127 6.43 6.51 15.06
N LEU A 128 5.82 7.57 15.59
CA LEU A 128 6.50 8.82 15.91
C LEU A 128 7.64 8.59 16.90
N ASP A 129 7.41 7.87 18.00
CA ASP A 129 8.45 7.48 18.96
C ASP A 129 9.65 6.80 18.29
N THR A 130 9.37 5.90 17.33
CA THR A 130 10.40 5.17 16.60
C THR A 130 11.21 6.12 15.73
N ILE A 131 10.53 7.01 15.00
CA ILE A 131 11.18 8.02 14.14
C ILE A 131 12.05 8.95 15.00
N TRP A 132 11.52 9.49 16.09
CA TRP A 132 12.26 10.42 16.95
C TRP A 132 13.51 9.80 17.58
N LYS A 133 13.48 8.51 17.89
CA LYS A 133 14.62 7.80 18.48
C LYS A 133 15.68 7.40 17.46
N HIS A 134 15.30 7.14 16.21
CA HIS A 134 16.17 6.44 15.26
C HIS A 134 16.45 7.19 13.95
N ALA A 135 15.59 8.09 13.50
CA ALA A 135 15.75 8.76 12.21
C ALA A 135 16.94 9.75 12.19
N GLY A 136 17.31 10.32 13.34
CA GLY A 136 18.39 11.30 13.43
C GLY A 136 18.03 12.59 12.70
N SER A 137 18.95 13.09 11.86
CA SER A 137 18.76 14.31 11.08
C SER A 137 18.16 14.08 9.68
N ARG A 138 17.64 12.87 9.40
CA ARG A 138 17.08 12.53 8.09
C ARG A 138 15.79 13.30 7.84
N VAL A 139 15.54 13.60 6.57
CA VAL A 139 14.21 14.02 6.13
C VAL A 139 13.28 12.80 6.19
N VAL A 140 12.18 12.93 6.92
CA VAL A 140 11.13 11.90 6.98
C VAL A 140 9.81 12.51 6.58
N ILE A 141 9.17 11.95 5.56
CA ILE A 141 7.84 12.30 5.09
C ILE A 141 6.88 11.20 5.53
N LEU A 142 5.74 11.58 6.08
CA LEU A 142 4.70 10.65 6.52
C LEU A 142 3.53 10.68 5.55
N SER A 143 2.95 9.53 5.26
CA SER A 143 1.75 9.48 4.44
C SER A 143 0.82 8.34 4.84
N SER A 144 -0.48 8.46 4.56
CA SER A 144 -1.45 7.37 4.76
C SER A 144 -2.65 7.51 3.85
N PHE A 145 -3.27 6.38 3.47
CA PHE A 145 -4.61 6.38 2.89
C PHE A 145 -5.72 6.63 3.92
N ASN A 146 -5.45 6.45 5.22
CA ASN A 146 -6.44 6.78 6.24
C ASN A 146 -6.33 8.28 6.59
N ALA A 147 -7.40 9.02 6.30
CA ALA A 147 -7.43 10.45 6.51
C ALA A 147 -7.45 10.84 8.01
N ASP A 148 -8.03 10.01 8.88
CA ASP A 148 -8.01 10.25 10.33
C ASP A 148 -6.62 10.01 10.93
N VAL A 149 -5.83 9.07 10.38
CA VAL A 149 -4.41 8.90 10.71
C VAL A 149 -3.63 10.15 10.30
N CYS A 150 -3.82 10.66 9.09
CA CYS A 150 -3.15 11.89 8.64
C CYS A 150 -3.49 13.09 9.54
N ALA A 151 -4.76 13.24 9.92
CA ALA A 151 -5.20 14.28 10.85
C ALA A 151 -4.50 14.16 12.22
N VAL A 152 -4.46 12.94 12.80
CA VAL A 152 -3.81 12.70 14.10
C VAL A 152 -2.31 12.96 14.02
N LEU A 153 -1.62 12.54 12.95
CA LEU A 153 -0.20 12.85 12.75
C LEU A 153 0.05 14.35 12.69
N ARG A 154 -0.81 15.11 11.98
CA ARG A 154 -0.65 16.56 11.90
C ARG A 154 -0.91 17.26 13.24
N LEU A 155 -1.86 16.78 14.03
CA LEU A 155 -2.16 17.34 15.35
C LEU A 155 -1.09 17.03 16.40
N LYS A 156 -0.42 15.88 16.29
CA LYS A 156 0.60 15.45 17.26
C LYS A 156 1.96 16.10 17.06
N GLN A 157 2.26 16.57 15.85
CA GLN A 157 3.56 17.13 15.51
C GLN A 157 3.45 18.05 14.28
N THR A 158 4.34 19.05 14.20
CA THR A 158 4.38 20.01 13.07
C THR A 158 5.67 19.91 12.25
N HIS A 159 6.62 19.07 12.65
CA HIS A 159 7.98 19.02 12.10
C HIS A 159 8.11 18.16 10.84
N LEU A 160 7.48 16.99 10.81
CA LEU A 160 7.46 16.07 9.68
C LEU A 160 6.30 16.41 8.75
N PRO A 161 6.54 16.55 7.44
CA PRO A 161 5.48 16.67 6.45
C PRO A 161 4.54 15.46 6.51
N VAL A 162 3.24 15.72 6.51
CA VAL A 162 2.20 14.69 6.45
C VAL A 162 1.44 14.86 5.14
N LEU A 163 1.36 13.80 4.34
CA LEU A 163 0.69 13.79 3.05
C LEU A 163 -0.46 12.79 3.07
N PHE A 164 -1.56 13.14 2.40
CA PHE A 164 -2.69 12.23 2.25
C PHE A 164 -2.58 11.40 0.97
N ILE A 165 -2.57 10.07 1.08
CA ILE A 165 -2.54 9.19 -0.09
C ILE A 165 -3.95 8.97 -0.59
N THR A 166 -4.18 9.13 -1.89
CA THR A 166 -5.48 8.92 -2.52
C THR A 166 -5.33 8.44 -3.95
N ARG A 167 -6.28 7.64 -4.43
CA ARG A 167 -6.38 7.36 -5.87
C ARG A 167 -7.00 8.49 -6.67
N GLY A 168 -7.51 9.53 -6.02
CA GLY A 168 -8.10 10.70 -6.67
C GLY A 168 -9.29 10.35 -7.55
N GLY A 169 -10.07 9.33 -7.19
CA GLY A 169 -11.23 8.86 -7.96
C GLY A 169 -10.91 7.86 -9.08
N VAL A 170 -9.63 7.50 -9.29
CA VAL A 170 -9.25 6.46 -10.26
C VAL A 170 -9.71 5.09 -9.74
N PRO A 171 -10.59 4.37 -10.46
CA PRO A 171 -11.06 3.03 -10.12
C PRO A 171 -9.93 2.02 -9.92
N SER A 172 -10.21 0.96 -9.16
CA SER A 172 -9.32 -0.18 -8.99
C SER A 172 -10.13 -1.45 -8.85
N ASN A 173 -9.67 -2.54 -9.46
CA ASN A 173 -10.31 -3.86 -9.34
C ASN A 173 -10.13 -4.47 -7.95
N THR A 174 -9.18 -3.96 -7.17
CA THR A 174 -8.87 -4.41 -5.80
C THR A 174 -9.50 -3.54 -4.73
N GLU A 175 -10.28 -2.52 -5.13
CA GLU A 175 -10.91 -1.58 -4.22
C GLU A 175 -12.43 -1.57 -4.40
N PRO A 176 -13.18 -1.14 -3.37
CA PRO A 176 -14.61 -0.97 -3.54
C PRO A 176 -14.91 -0.01 -4.71
N PRO A 177 -15.95 -0.29 -5.52
CA PRO A 177 -16.26 0.53 -6.70
C PRO A 177 -16.70 1.95 -6.34
N ASP A 178 -17.11 2.19 -5.10
CA ASP A 178 -17.52 3.50 -4.59
C ASP A 178 -16.80 3.82 -3.29
N MET A 179 -16.05 4.93 -3.25
CA MET A 179 -15.37 5.39 -2.04
C MET A 179 -16.31 6.06 -1.03
N PHE A 180 -17.56 6.35 -1.39
CA PHE A 180 -18.54 6.99 -0.50
C PHE A 180 -18.73 6.26 0.83
N HIS A 181 -18.67 4.93 0.79
CA HIS A 181 -18.83 4.07 1.97
C HIS A 181 -17.51 3.68 2.64
N VAL A 182 -16.37 4.12 2.09
CA VAL A 182 -15.04 3.91 2.69
C VAL A 182 -14.58 5.20 3.35
N ASP A 183 -14.47 6.27 2.57
CA ASP A 183 -14.24 7.64 3.01
C ASP A 183 -14.38 8.62 1.82
N LEU A 184 -15.25 9.62 1.97
CA LEU A 184 -15.53 10.63 0.94
C LEU A 184 -14.29 11.41 0.49
N ARG A 185 -13.26 11.49 1.34
CA ARG A 185 -12.01 12.22 1.02
C ARG A 185 -11.23 11.57 -0.11
N HIS A 186 -11.53 10.32 -0.47
CA HIS A 186 -10.95 9.65 -1.65
C HIS A 186 -11.74 9.81 -2.94
N HIS A 187 -12.91 10.47 -2.90
CA HIS A 187 -13.85 10.49 -4.01
C HIS A 187 -13.25 11.03 -5.32
N ASN A 188 -12.49 12.13 -5.25
CA ASN A 188 -11.69 12.65 -6.35
C ASN A 188 -10.52 13.47 -5.81
N LEU A 189 -9.57 13.83 -6.70
CA LEU A 189 -8.37 14.58 -6.30
C LEU A 189 -8.71 15.97 -5.71
N GLY A 190 -9.72 16.67 -6.24
CA GLY A 190 -10.12 17.98 -5.75
C GLY A 190 -10.63 17.96 -4.30
N VAL A 191 -11.40 16.92 -3.93
CA VAL A 191 -11.86 16.71 -2.55
C VAL A 191 -10.65 16.42 -1.65
N ALA A 192 -9.74 15.56 -2.08
CA ALA A 192 -8.53 15.23 -1.34
C ALA A 192 -7.64 16.47 -1.09
N CYS A 193 -7.39 17.28 -2.12
CA CYS A 193 -6.63 18.53 -2.02
C CYS A 193 -7.31 19.53 -1.09
N SER A 194 -8.63 19.70 -1.20
CA SER A 194 -9.39 20.62 -0.34
C SER A 194 -9.34 20.19 1.12
N TRP A 195 -9.47 18.89 1.39
CA TRP A 195 -9.34 18.37 2.75
C TRP A 195 -7.91 18.51 3.29
N ALA A 196 -6.89 18.18 2.49
CA ALA A 196 -5.49 18.33 2.87
C ALA A 196 -5.15 19.79 3.23
N HIS A 197 -5.64 20.74 2.43
CA HIS A 197 -5.47 22.17 2.70
C HIS A 197 -6.15 22.61 4.01
N VAL A 198 -7.41 22.21 4.25
CA VAL A 198 -8.14 22.55 5.48
C VAL A 198 -7.47 21.95 6.72
N MET A 199 -6.90 20.76 6.60
CA MET A 199 -6.21 20.06 7.68
C MET A 199 -4.75 20.49 7.86
N ASP A 200 -4.28 21.50 7.11
CA ASP A 200 -2.89 21.97 7.14
C ASP A 200 -1.88 20.83 6.92
N LEU A 201 -2.21 19.92 5.99
CA LEU A 201 -1.28 18.89 5.53
C LEU A 201 -0.29 19.48 4.53
N ALA A 202 0.88 18.85 4.42
CA ALA A 202 1.93 19.32 3.52
C ALA A 202 1.65 18.97 2.04
N GLY A 203 0.74 18.02 1.78
CA GLY A 203 0.45 17.62 0.41
C GLY A 203 -0.41 16.37 0.26
N VAL A 204 -0.43 15.85 -0.96
CA VAL A 204 -1.11 14.62 -1.35
C VAL A 204 -0.16 13.68 -2.10
N VAL A 205 -0.47 12.39 -2.07
CA VAL A 205 0.16 11.35 -2.88
C VAL A 205 -0.93 10.72 -3.75
N THR A 206 -0.80 10.76 -5.08
CA THR A 206 -1.88 10.29 -5.97
C THR A 206 -1.43 9.56 -7.22
N MET A 207 -2.39 9.11 -8.05
CA MET A 207 -2.11 8.35 -9.26
C MET A 207 -1.47 9.24 -10.32
N GLY A 208 -0.37 8.79 -10.92
CA GLY A 208 0.27 9.48 -12.04
C GLY A 208 -0.64 9.59 -13.28
N THR A 209 -1.62 8.69 -13.43
CA THR A 209 -2.59 8.71 -14.53
C THR A 209 -3.42 9.98 -14.58
N LEU A 210 -3.65 10.63 -13.43
CA LEU A 210 -4.30 11.94 -13.33
C LEU A 210 -3.48 13.08 -13.97
N PHE A 211 -2.21 12.82 -14.27
CA PHE A 211 -1.27 13.73 -14.92
C PHE A 211 -0.70 13.13 -16.21
N GLY A 212 -1.36 12.10 -16.77
CA GLY A 212 -0.99 11.49 -18.04
C GLY A 212 0.14 10.45 -17.97
N ALA A 213 0.41 9.85 -16.80
CA ALA A 213 1.18 8.60 -16.73
C ALA A 213 0.33 7.47 -17.34
N ASN A 214 0.91 6.65 -18.22
CA ASN A 214 0.24 5.60 -18.99
C ASN A 214 -0.99 6.08 -19.81
N THR A 215 -0.82 6.15 -21.14
CA THR A 215 -1.83 6.69 -22.06
C THR A 215 -2.87 5.68 -22.54
N ASN A 216 -2.74 4.41 -22.17
CA ASN A 216 -3.49 3.33 -22.82
C ASN A 216 -4.81 3.01 -22.11
N GLU A 217 -4.93 3.33 -20.82
CA GLU A 217 -6.15 3.10 -20.02
C GLU A 217 -6.37 4.29 -19.07
N MET A 218 -7.58 4.85 -19.05
CA MET A 218 -7.99 5.90 -18.11
C MET A 218 -7.24 7.25 -18.21
N ALA A 219 -6.79 7.62 -19.42
CA ALA A 219 -6.18 8.93 -19.64
C ALA A 219 -7.16 10.06 -19.28
N VAL A 220 -6.77 10.87 -18.31
CA VAL A 220 -7.47 12.10 -17.96
C VAL A 220 -7.17 13.15 -19.04
N PRO A 221 -8.16 13.96 -19.47
CA PRO A 221 -7.91 15.04 -20.41
C PRO A 221 -6.79 15.99 -19.93
N PRO A 222 -5.92 16.49 -20.82
CA PRO A 222 -4.84 17.40 -20.42
C PRO A 222 -5.31 18.65 -19.67
N GLU A 223 -6.49 19.17 -20.02
CA GLU A 223 -7.12 20.30 -19.35
C GLU A 223 -7.42 20.02 -17.87
N ASP A 224 -7.88 18.82 -17.53
CA ASP A 224 -8.18 18.41 -16.16
C ASP A 224 -6.88 18.22 -15.37
N SER A 225 -5.86 17.62 -16.00
CA SER A 225 -4.52 17.47 -15.41
C SER A 225 -3.91 18.84 -15.04
N MET A 226 -4.07 19.83 -15.93
CA MET A 226 -3.64 21.20 -15.69
C MET A 226 -4.46 21.84 -14.57
N GLN A 227 -5.78 21.64 -14.54
CA GLN A 227 -6.63 22.17 -13.48
C GLN A 227 -6.27 21.62 -12.09
N PHE A 228 -5.89 20.34 -11.99
CA PHE A 228 -5.36 19.76 -10.76
C PHE A 228 -4.04 20.40 -10.34
N SER A 229 -3.14 20.66 -11.30
CA SER A 229 -1.85 21.30 -11.04
C SER A 229 -2.03 22.73 -10.51
N LEU A 230 -2.97 23.49 -11.09
CA LEU A 230 -3.32 24.83 -10.63
C LEU A 230 -3.93 24.81 -9.22
N ASP A 231 -4.79 23.82 -8.92
CA ASP A 231 -5.41 23.68 -7.60
C ASP A 231 -4.38 23.36 -6.51
N LEU A 232 -3.44 22.45 -6.79
CA LEU A 232 -2.32 22.12 -5.91
C LEU A 232 -1.45 23.35 -5.63
N ALA A 233 -1.11 24.11 -6.68
CA ALA A 233 -0.30 25.32 -6.55
C ALA A 233 -1.02 26.41 -5.73
N ALA A 234 -2.30 26.65 -6.00
CA ALA A 234 -3.11 27.64 -5.27
C ALA A 234 -3.22 27.29 -3.77
N LYS A 235 -3.30 26.00 -3.44
CA LYS A 235 -3.35 25.49 -2.06
C LYS A 235 -1.98 25.29 -1.42
N GLN A 236 -0.90 25.51 -2.16
CA GLN A 236 0.50 25.29 -1.75
C GLN A 236 0.75 23.87 -1.25
N LEU A 237 0.15 22.88 -1.92
CA LEU A 237 0.28 21.47 -1.56
C LEU A 237 1.37 20.80 -2.38
N ALA A 238 2.25 20.05 -1.72
CA ALA A 238 3.13 19.13 -2.40
C ALA A 238 2.32 18.01 -3.07
N CYS A 239 2.76 17.54 -4.23
CA CYS A 239 2.13 16.41 -4.91
C CYS A 239 3.17 15.37 -5.30
N PHE A 240 3.04 14.19 -4.70
CA PHE A 240 3.78 13.01 -5.11
C PHE A 240 2.87 12.13 -5.97
N VAL A 241 3.43 11.47 -6.99
CA VAL A 241 2.64 10.53 -7.80
C VAL A 241 3.24 9.14 -7.81
N TYR A 242 2.36 8.14 -7.87
CA TYR A 242 2.69 6.72 -7.95
C TYR A 242 1.82 6.00 -8.97
N GLY A 243 2.15 4.74 -9.25
CA GLY A 243 1.37 3.84 -10.08
C GLY A 243 1.91 3.70 -11.50
N LEU A 244 1.13 3.01 -12.33
CA LEU A 244 1.56 2.57 -13.65
C LEU A 244 1.96 3.76 -14.55
N GLY A 245 3.07 3.61 -15.25
CA GLY A 245 3.62 4.62 -16.15
C GLY A 245 4.42 5.74 -15.49
N VAL A 246 4.47 5.81 -14.15
CA VAL A 246 5.24 6.86 -13.44
C VAL A 246 6.76 6.64 -13.60
N SER A 247 7.20 5.39 -13.68
CA SER A 247 8.62 5.04 -13.89
C SER A 247 9.11 5.30 -15.33
N GLU A 248 8.22 5.60 -16.27
CA GLU A 248 8.61 5.78 -17.68
C GLU A 248 9.28 7.14 -17.91
N GLN A 249 10.42 7.16 -18.62
CA GLN A 249 11.17 8.39 -18.94
C GLN A 249 10.29 9.51 -19.53
N LYS A 250 9.36 9.15 -20.42
CA LYS A 250 8.42 10.09 -21.05
C LYS A 250 7.51 10.81 -20.05
N PHE A 251 7.22 10.20 -18.90
CA PHE A 251 6.42 10.81 -17.85
C PHE A 251 7.26 11.71 -16.93
N LEU A 252 8.53 11.37 -16.69
CA LEU A 252 9.43 12.18 -15.86
C LEU A 252 9.57 13.62 -16.39
N GLU A 253 9.66 13.77 -17.71
CA GLU A 253 9.69 15.09 -18.37
C GLU A 253 8.37 15.85 -18.18
N LYS A 254 7.23 15.16 -18.30
CA LYS A 254 5.89 15.75 -18.11
C LYS A 254 5.63 16.15 -16.66
N ALA A 255 6.11 15.37 -15.69
CA ALA A 255 5.93 15.65 -14.28
C ALA A 255 6.45 17.04 -13.88
N THR A 256 7.55 17.47 -14.52
CA THR A 256 8.12 18.81 -14.32
C THR A 256 7.19 19.90 -14.85
N GLN A 257 6.50 19.66 -15.97
CA GLN A 257 5.55 20.61 -16.56
C GLN A 257 4.34 20.85 -15.67
N PHE A 258 3.89 19.82 -14.94
CA PHE A 258 2.79 19.91 -13.98
C PHE A 258 3.22 20.38 -12.59
N GLY A 259 4.51 20.66 -12.37
CA GLY A 259 5.03 21.11 -11.07
C GLY A 259 4.92 20.07 -9.97
N LEU A 260 4.94 18.78 -10.31
CA LEU A 260 4.88 17.70 -9.32
C LEU A 260 6.12 17.72 -8.42
N THR A 261 5.92 17.53 -7.12
CA THR A 261 6.99 17.63 -6.11
C THR A 261 7.87 16.39 -6.04
N GLY A 262 7.30 15.21 -6.32
CA GLY A 262 8.05 13.96 -6.26
C GLY A 262 7.39 12.83 -7.02
N LEU A 263 8.20 11.84 -7.38
CA LEU A 263 7.79 10.66 -8.14
C LEU A 263 8.14 9.41 -7.32
N ILE A 264 7.20 8.49 -7.21
CA ILE A 264 7.38 7.19 -6.59
C ILE A 264 7.48 6.16 -7.72
N ILE A 265 8.69 5.64 -7.93
CA ILE A 265 9.05 4.74 -9.02
C ILE A 265 9.50 3.38 -8.47
N ASP A 266 9.25 2.31 -9.22
CA ASP A 266 9.64 0.95 -8.84
C ASP A 266 11.07 0.59 -9.28
N HIS A 267 11.46 1.00 -10.49
CA HIS A 267 12.74 0.63 -11.14
C HIS A 267 13.78 1.76 -11.04
N VAL A 268 14.24 2.05 -9.82
CA VAL A 268 15.23 3.11 -9.56
C VAL A 268 16.56 2.83 -10.28
N ASP A 269 16.97 1.57 -10.37
CA ASP A 269 18.19 1.13 -11.04
C ASP A 269 18.15 1.43 -12.54
N GLN A 270 17.05 1.08 -13.22
CA GLN A 270 16.84 1.41 -14.62
C GLN A 270 16.85 2.92 -14.84
N TYR A 271 16.13 3.68 -14.00
CA TYR A 271 16.13 5.14 -14.05
C TYR A 271 17.55 5.72 -13.94
N MET A 272 18.35 5.22 -12.99
CA MET A 272 19.72 5.69 -12.80
C MET A 272 20.63 5.37 -13.98
N GLN A 273 20.45 4.21 -14.63
CA GLN A 273 21.21 3.85 -15.84
C GLN A 273 20.87 4.79 -17.02
N GLU A 274 19.59 4.98 -17.29
CA GLU A 274 19.11 5.87 -18.36
C GLU A 274 19.52 7.32 -18.11
N HIS A 275 19.38 7.81 -16.88
CA HIS A 275 19.75 9.17 -16.51
C HIS A 275 21.26 9.43 -16.63
N ASN A 276 22.10 8.43 -16.29
CA ASN A 276 23.55 8.55 -16.42
C ASN A 276 24.03 8.43 -17.87
N MET A 277 23.30 7.72 -18.75
CA MET A 277 23.62 7.66 -20.19
C MET A 277 23.18 8.90 -20.97
N ALA A 278 22.18 9.64 -20.46
CA ALA A 278 21.70 10.88 -21.08
C ALA A 278 22.55 12.13 -20.75
N LYS A 279 23.56 12.01 -19.87
CA LYS A 279 24.54 13.05 -19.53
C LYS A 279 25.87 12.81 -20.25
#